data_AF-A0AAE3LPB5-F1
#
_entry.id   AF-A0AAE3LPB5-F1
#
_cell.length_a   1.000
_cell.length_b   1.000
_cell.length_c   1.000
_cell.angle_alpha   90.00
_cell.angle_beta   90.00
_cell.angle_gamma   90.00
#
_symmetry.space_group_name_H-M   'P 1'
#
loop_
_entity.id
_entity.type
_entity.pdbx_description
1 polymer ?
#
loop_
_entity_poly.entity_id
_entity_poly.type
_entity_poly.pdbx_seq_one_letter_code
_entity_poly.pdbx_strand_id
1 'polypeptide(L)'
;MNDEIHSDPDLAAHITITKKRGICLYGESIDNIFPLVPVHDYVASIMGDFRDCIENIEEDPIYCTLNVIRVYWYLKEGIISSKQEAGEWGIFTFPIEQKETVRKAVECYSKDKKMYSFEKDELEQLKNYIVFHVQNELKNK
;
A
#
# COMPACT_ATOMS: atom_id res chain seq x y z
N MET A 1 10.83 13.24 -33.53
CA MET A 1 10.70 13.33 -32.07
C MET A 1 9.61 12.35 -31.68
N ASN A 2 9.81 11.56 -30.63
CA ASN A 2 8.71 10.77 -30.07
C ASN A 2 7.81 11.76 -29.33
N ASP A 3 6.88 12.36 -30.08
CA ASP A 3 5.86 13.27 -29.55
C ASP A 3 4.67 12.48 -28.95
N GLU A 4 4.84 11.18 -28.72
CA GLU A 4 3.87 10.34 -28.02
C GLU A 4 3.91 10.65 -26.52
N ILE A 5 2.77 11.08 -26.01
CA ILE A 5 2.55 11.27 -24.57
C ILE A 5 2.34 9.88 -23.97
N HIS A 6 3.35 9.37 -23.28
CA HIS A 6 3.23 8.17 -22.46
C HIS A 6 2.79 8.55 -21.05
N SER A 7 1.75 7.88 -20.55
CA SER A 7 1.30 8.00 -19.16
C SER A 7 1.75 6.80 -18.34
N ASP A 8 2.25 7.06 -17.13
CA ASP A 8 2.50 6.05 -16.11
C ASP A 8 1.60 6.36 -14.89
N PRO A 9 0.60 5.51 -14.58
CA PRO A 9 -0.30 5.73 -13.45
C PRO A 9 0.42 5.67 -12.09
N ASP A 10 1.62 5.10 -12.01
CA ASP A 10 2.40 4.96 -10.77
C ASP A 10 3.35 6.13 -10.52
N LEU A 11 3.54 7.02 -11.51
CA LEU A 11 4.50 8.12 -11.41
C LEU A 11 4.19 9.07 -10.24
N ALA A 12 2.90 9.34 -10.01
CA ALA A 12 2.45 10.16 -8.87
C ALA A 12 2.84 9.52 -7.52
N ALA A 13 2.72 8.19 -7.39
CA ALA A 13 3.21 7.47 -6.23
C ALA A 13 4.74 7.54 -6.10
N HIS A 14 5.48 7.24 -7.16
CA HIS A 14 6.94 7.27 -7.13
C HIS A 14 7.51 8.62 -6.72
N ILE A 15 6.99 9.73 -7.27
CA ILE A 15 7.42 11.08 -6.91
C ILE A 15 7.11 11.37 -5.44
N THR A 16 5.90 11.02 -4.99
CA THR A 16 5.47 11.26 -3.60
C THR A 16 6.36 10.51 -2.60
N ILE A 17 6.62 9.22 -2.83
CA ILE A 17 7.49 8.42 -1.97
C ILE A 17 8.92 8.97 -1.98
N THR A 18 9.45 9.31 -3.17
CA THR A 18 10.80 9.89 -3.31
C THR A 18 10.94 11.18 -2.51
N LYS A 19 9.98 12.11 -2.60
CA LYS A 19 10.00 13.35 -1.81
C LYS A 19 9.88 13.11 -0.31
N LYS A 20 9.12 12.10 0.12
CA LYS A 20 8.81 11.89 1.54
C LYS A 20 9.82 11.03 2.28
N ARG A 21 10.46 10.09 1.59
CA ARG A 21 11.31 9.05 2.20
C ARG A 21 12.62 8.79 1.43
N GLY A 22 12.83 9.45 0.29
CA GLY A 22 14.02 9.25 -0.55
C GLY A 22 15.28 9.89 0.03
N ILE A 23 16.43 9.38 -0.39
CA ILE A 23 17.76 9.91 -0.05
C ILE A 23 18.46 10.28 -1.37
N CYS A 24 18.87 11.54 -1.52
CA CYS A 24 19.65 11.96 -2.68
C CYS A 24 21.09 11.49 -2.54
N LEU A 25 21.55 10.63 -3.45
CA LEU A 25 22.92 10.12 -3.45
C LEU A 25 23.88 11.02 -4.25
N TYR A 26 23.40 11.71 -5.28
CA TYR A 26 24.18 12.59 -6.13
C TYR A 26 23.28 13.58 -6.88
N GLY A 27 23.81 14.76 -7.19
CA GLY A 27 23.12 15.80 -7.95
C GLY A 27 22.35 16.79 -7.08
N GLU A 28 21.32 17.41 -7.66
CA GLU A 28 20.49 18.37 -6.95
C GLU A 28 19.55 17.68 -5.94
N SER A 29 19.12 18.42 -4.91
CA SER A 29 18.23 17.88 -3.89
C SER A 29 16.88 17.44 -4.48
N ILE A 30 16.27 16.40 -3.87
CA ILE A 30 14.93 15.90 -4.25
C ILE A 30 13.88 17.02 -4.22
N ASP A 31 14.03 17.97 -3.28
CA ASP A 31 13.07 19.07 -3.13
C ASP A 31 13.11 20.10 -4.23
N ASN A 32 14.25 20.29 -4.88
CA ASN A 32 14.37 21.22 -6.00
C ASN A 32 13.94 20.59 -7.33
N ILE A 33 14.13 19.27 -7.49
CA ILE A 33 13.85 18.59 -8.77
C ILE A 33 12.38 18.20 -8.89
N PHE A 34 11.80 17.62 -7.83
CA PHE A 34 10.48 17.04 -7.91
C PHE A 34 9.41 17.96 -7.31
N PRO A 35 8.32 18.23 -8.04
CA PRO A 35 7.21 19.03 -7.53
C PRO A 35 6.41 18.28 -6.47
N LEU A 36 5.65 19.02 -5.66
CA LEU A 36 4.63 18.41 -4.81
C LEU A 36 3.52 17.84 -5.70
N VAL A 37 3.19 16.57 -5.47
CA VAL A 37 2.10 15.88 -6.16
C VAL A 37 0.77 16.21 -5.48
N PRO A 38 -0.28 16.60 -6.23
CA PRO A 38 -1.61 16.76 -5.66
C PRO A 38 -2.09 15.47 -4.98
N VAL A 39 -2.77 15.61 -3.84
CA VAL A 39 -3.23 14.45 -3.06
C VAL A 39 -4.14 13.53 -3.89
N HIS A 40 -5.01 14.09 -4.74
CA HIS A 40 -5.90 13.29 -5.57
C HIS A 40 -5.15 12.43 -6.60
N ASP A 41 -4.05 12.93 -7.17
CA ASP A 41 -3.21 12.18 -8.11
C ASP A 41 -2.49 11.03 -7.40
N TYR A 42 -1.96 11.28 -6.20
CA TYR A 42 -1.35 10.22 -5.39
C TYR A 42 -2.38 9.16 -4.99
N VAL A 43 -3.58 9.57 -4.55
CA VAL A 43 -4.68 8.65 -4.23
C VAL A 43 -5.09 7.83 -5.45
N ALA A 44 -5.24 8.47 -6.62
CA ALA A 44 -5.59 7.76 -7.86
C ALA A 44 -4.55 6.69 -8.21
N SER A 45 -3.27 7.01 -8.05
CA SER A 45 -2.14 6.10 -8.27
C SER A 45 -2.19 4.88 -7.35
N ILE A 46 -2.25 5.08 -6.03
CA ILE A 46 -2.24 3.96 -5.07
C ILE A 46 -3.54 3.14 -5.09
N MET A 47 -4.65 3.71 -5.57
CA MET A 47 -5.90 2.98 -5.76
C MET A 47 -5.86 2.01 -6.95
N GLY A 48 -4.91 2.16 -7.88
CA GLY A 48 -4.60 1.16 -8.90
C GLY A 48 -4.07 -0.12 -8.23
N ASP A 49 -2.91 -0.01 -7.57
CA ASP A 49 -2.28 -1.12 -6.81
C ASP A 49 -3.24 -1.74 -5.78
N PHE A 50 -4.10 -0.94 -5.15
CA PHE A 50 -5.14 -1.46 -4.26
C PHE A 50 -6.08 -2.45 -4.97
N ARG A 51 -6.65 -2.06 -6.11
CA ARG A 51 -7.61 -2.91 -6.84
C ARG A 51 -6.94 -4.18 -7.33
N ASP A 52 -5.75 -4.04 -7.89
CA ASP A 52 -4.97 -5.17 -8.39
C ASP A 52 -4.62 -6.15 -7.24
N CYS A 53 -4.23 -5.63 -6.08
CA CYS A 53 -3.96 -6.47 -4.90
C CYS A 53 -5.22 -7.17 -4.37
N ILE A 54 -6.39 -6.53 -4.43
CA ILE A 54 -7.66 -7.15 -4.00
C ILE A 54 -8.06 -8.29 -4.94
N GLU A 55 -7.79 -8.17 -6.24
CA GLU A 55 -8.07 -9.22 -7.23
C GLU A 55 -7.09 -10.40 -7.12
N ASN A 56 -5.83 -10.13 -6.76
CA ASN A 56 -4.75 -11.13 -6.74
C ASN A 56 -4.36 -11.60 -5.32
N ILE A 57 -5.16 -11.29 -4.30
CA ILE A 57 -4.79 -11.58 -2.90
C ILE A 57 -4.61 -13.08 -2.61
N GLU A 58 -5.25 -13.97 -3.36
CA GLU A 58 -5.06 -15.42 -3.21
C GLU A 58 -3.75 -15.91 -3.85
N GLU A 59 -3.28 -15.24 -4.91
CA GLU A 59 -2.07 -15.60 -5.66
C GLU A 59 -0.80 -15.07 -5.00
N ASP A 60 -0.84 -13.84 -4.46
CA ASP A 60 0.25 -13.26 -3.67
C ASP A 60 -0.26 -12.67 -2.35
N PRO A 61 -0.64 -13.52 -1.38
CA PRO A 61 -1.26 -13.08 -0.14
C PRO A 61 -0.38 -12.18 0.70
N ILE A 62 0.94 -12.38 0.66
CA ILE A 62 1.88 -11.60 1.46
C ILE A 62 2.02 -10.20 0.88
N TYR A 63 2.32 -10.09 -0.41
CA TYR A 63 2.48 -8.79 -1.07
C TYR A 63 1.18 -7.99 -1.03
N CYS A 64 0.07 -8.62 -1.40
CA CYS A 64 -1.22 -7.97 -1.52
C CYS A 64 -1.72 -7.50 -0.17
N THR A 65 -1.70 -8.35 0.87
CA THR A 65 -2.10 -7.98 2.24
C THR A 65 -1.38 -6.73 2.71
N LEU A 66 -0.04 -6.69 2.61
CA LEU A 66 0.73 -5.56 3.11
C LEU A 66 0.49 -4.29 2.29
N ASN A 67 0.29 -4.40 0.97
CA ASN A 67 -0.01 -3.24 0.14
C ASN A 67 -1.41 -2.66 0.38
N VAL A 68 -2.45 -3.50 0.50
CA VAL A 68 -3.79 -2.99 0.75
C VAL A 68 -3.89 -2.29 2.12
N ILE A 69 -3.10 -2.74 3.11
CA ILE A 69 -3.00 -2.05 4.41
C ILE A 69 -2.27 -0.71 4.28
N ARG A 70 -1.21 -0.61 3.45
CA ARG A 70 -0.54 0.68 3.18
C ARG A 70 -1.52 1.71 2.60
N VAL A 71 -2.34 1.29 1.64
CA VAL A 71 -3.35 2.16 1.03
C VAL A 71 -4.40 2.56 2.06
N TYR A 72 -4.94 1.60 2.82
CA TYR A 72 -5.92 1.92 3.85
C TYR A 72 -5.37 2.91 4.89
N TRP A 73 -4.16 2.68 5.41
CA TRP A 73 -3.57 3.58 6.40
C TRP A 73 -3.34 4.98 5.85
N TYR A 74 -2.88 5.10 4.60
CA TYR A 74 -2.75 6.40 3.94
C TYR A 74 -4.10 7.11 3.81
N LEU A 75 -5.16 6.41 3.40
CA LEU A 75 -6.48 7.02 3.26
C LEU A 75 -7.02 7.49 4.61
N LYS A 76 -6.82 6.70 5.66
CA LYS A 76 -7.31 7.00 7.01
C LYS A 76 -6.54 8.14 7.70
N GLU A 77 -5.22 8.15 7.62
CA GLU A 77 -4.37 9.02 8.45
C GLU A 77 -3.35 9.85 7.64
N GLY A 78 -3.28 9.69 6.32
CA GLY A 78 -2.30 10.36 5.47
C GLY A 78 -0.87 9.84 5.63
N ILE A 79 -0.69 8.68 6.27
CA ILE A 79 0.63 8.11 6.56
C ILE A 79 1.17 7.33 5.36
N ILE A 80 2.38 7.71 4.93
CA ILE A 80 3.16 6.95 3.96
C ILE A 80 4.05 5.97 4.72
N SER A 81 3.81 4.68 4.50
CA SER A 81 4.45 3.58 5.22
C SER A 81 5.11 2.57 4.27
N SER A 82 6.13 1.90 4.79
CA SER A 82 6.67 0.65 4.25
C SER A 82 5.70 -0.51 4.46
N LYS A 83 5.93 -1.64 3.76
CA LYS A 83 5.16 -2.88 3.96
C LYS A 83 5.24 -3.39 5.41
N GLN A 84 6.42 -3.30 6.02
CA GLN A 84 6.64 -3.70 7.40
C GLN A 84 5.85 -2.82 8.38
N GLU A 85 6.01 -1.50 8.30
CA GLU A 85 5.30 -0.55 9.17
C GLU A 85 3.77 -0.69 9.04
N ALA A 86 3.27 -0.87 7.82
CA ALA A 86 1.84 -1.04 7.58
C ALA A 86 1.30 -2.33 8.19
N GLY A 87 2.03 -3.45 8.06
CA GLY A 87 1.64 -4.70 8.68
C GLY A 87 1.63 -4.63 10.20
N GLU A 88 2.65 -4.01 10.82
CA GLU A 88 2.71 -3.78 12.27
C GLU A 88 1.53 -2.91 12.76
N TRP A 89 1.22 -1.84 12.02
CA TRP A 89 0.05 -1.01 12.30
C TRP A 89 -1.27 -1.80 12.18
N GLY A 90 -1.39 -2.67 11.17
CA GLY A 90 -2.55 -3.55 11.00
C GLY A 90 -2.74 -4.52 12.16
N ILE A 91 -1.66 -5.14 12.65
CA ILE A 91 -1.69 -6.02 13.83
C ILE A 91 -2.16 -5.28 15.08
N PHE A 92 -1.76 -4.02 15.24
CA PHE A 92 -2.17 -3.20 16.39
C PHE A 92 -3.65 -2.78 16.28
N THR A 93 -4.09 -2.38 15.09
CA THR A 93 -5.33 -1.61 14.88
C THR A 93 -6.53 -2.44 14.45
N PHE A 94 -6.34 -3.56 13.75
CA PHE A 94 -7.46 -4.31 13.16
C PHE A 94 -8.21 -5.14 14.22
N PRO A 95 -9.45 -5.58 13.95
CA PRO A 95 -10.14 -6.55 14.81
C PRO A 95 -9.40 -7.88 14.90
N ILE A 96 -9.66 -8.64 15.95
CA ILE A 96 -8.93 -9.88 16.27
C ILE A 96 -9.02 -10.92 15.16
N GLU A 97 -10.12 -10.90 14.41
CA GLU A 97 -10.41 -11.78 13.27
C GLU A 97 -9.41 -11.57 12.12
N GLN A 98 -8.96 -10.32 11.87
CA GLN A 98 -8.00 -10.03 10.81
C GLN A 98 -6.55 -10.02 11.29
N LYS A 99 -6.30 -9.79 12.59
CA LYS A 99 -4.94 -9.65 13.13
C LYS A 99 -4.05 -10.84 12.82
N GLU A 100 -4.59 -12.05 12.88
CA GLU A 100 -3.80 -13.26 12.68
C GLU A 100 -3.31 -13.38 11.23
N THR A 101 -4.16 -13.10 10.24
CA THR A 101 -3.78 -13.10 8.82
C THR A 101 -2.74 -12.03 8.51
N VAL A 102 -2.87 -10.83 9.10
CA VAL A 102 -1.86 -9.76 8.95
C VAL A 102 -0.54 -10.18 9.62
N ARG A 103 -0.59 -10.81 10.79
CA ARG A 103 0.60 -11.32 11.48
C ARG A 103 1.34 -12.35 10.63
N LYS A 104 0.64 -13.30 10.02
CA LYS A 104 1.23 -14.27 9.07
C LYS A 104 1.95 -13.54 7.93
N ALA A 105 1.30 -12.54 7.31
CA ALA A 105 1.91 -11.78 6.22
C ALA A 105 3.16 -11.02 6.65
N VAL A 106 3.16 -10.38 7.82
CA VAL A 106 4.34 -9.69 8.39
C VAL A 106 5.47 -10.67 8.66
N GLU A 107 5.18 -11.81 9.30
CA GLU A 107 6.19 -12.80 9.61
C GLU A 107 6.81 -13.39 8.32
N CYS A 108 6.00 -13.72 7.32
CA CYS A 108 6.48 -14.19 6.01
C CYS A 108 7.32 -13.15 5.25
N TYR A 109 6.98 -11.86 5.36
CA TYR A 109 7.70 -10.77 4.70
C TYR A 109 9.04 -10.47 5.38
N SER A 110 9.12 -10.67 6.69
CA SER A 110 10.34 -10.49 7.47
C SER A 110 11.39 -11.56 7.13
N LYS A 111 12.68 -11.29 7.43
CA LYS A 111 13.82 -12.15 7.06
C LYS A 111 13.78 -13.55 7.70
N ASP A 112 12.92 -13.78 8.68
CA ASP A 112 12.63 -15.10 9.22
C ASP A 112 11.64 -15.80 8.29
N LYS A 113 12.16 -16.68 7.42
CA LYS A 113 11.44 -17.43 6.37
C LYS A 113 10.38 -18.40 6.90
N LYS A 114 9.49 -17.98 7.79
CA LYS A 114 8.31 -18.77 8.12
C LYS A 114 7.40 -18.76 6.92
N MET A 115 7.12 -19.94 6.38
CA MET A 115 6.11 -20.11 5.35
C MET A 115 4.79 -20.46 6.03
N TYR A 116 3.91 -19.47 6.10
CA TYR A 116 2.51 -19.70 6.42
C TYR A 116 1.74 -19.98 5.14
N SER A 117 0.83 -20.96 5.20
CA SER A 117 -0.25 -21.07 4.23
C SER A 117 -1.36 -20.11 4.62
N PHE A 118 -2.01 -19.53 3.61
CA PHE A 118 -3.18 -18.69 3.79
C PHE A 118 -4.43 -19.44 3.34
N GLU A 119 -5.42 -19.51 4.22
CA GLU A 119 -6.72 -20.07 3.86
C GLU A 119 -7.52 -19.08 3.02
N LYS A 120 -8.31 -19.58 2.07
CA LYS A 120 -9.13 -18.71 1.20
C LYS A 120 -10.10 -17.86 2.03
N ASP A 121 -10.73 -18.46 3.04
CA ASP A 121 -11.72 -17.79 3.87
C ASP A 121 -11.09 -16.66 4.72
N GLU A 122 -9.86 -16.83 5.23
CA GLU A 122 -9.19 -15.77 5.99
C GLU A 122 -8.81 -14.58 5.09
N LEU A 123 -8.36 -14.84 3.86
CA LEU A 123 -8.04 -13.80 2.88
C LEU A 123 -9.29 -13.04 2.44
N GLU A 124 -10.40 -13.74 2.21
CA GLU A 124 -11.67 -13.14 1.82
C GLU A 124 -12.26 -12.28 2.96
N GLN A 125 -12.14 -12.73 4.22
CA GLN A 125 -12.54 -11.91 5.37
C GLN A 125 -11.69 -10.64 5.50
N LEU A 126 -10.37 -10.74 5.36
CA LEU A 126 -9.47 -9.59 5.39
C LEU A 126 -9.76 -8.61 4.25
N LYS A 127 -9.93 -9.12 3.02
CA LYS A 127 -10.30 -8.36 1.84
C LYS A 127 -11.60 -7.59 2.06
N ASN A 128 -12.66 -8.26 2.53
CA ASN A 128 -13.96 -7.62 2.76
C ASN A 128 -13.88 -6.54 3.83
N TYR A 129 -13.14 -6.78 4.92
CA TYR A 129 -12.87 -5.77 5.95
C TYR A 129 -12.17 -4.53 5.36
N ILE A 130 -11.06 -4.71 4.64
CA ILE A 130 -10.29 -3.59 4.10
C ILE A 130 -11.08 -2.83 3.04
N VAL A 131 -11.75 -3.52 2.11
CA VAL A 131 -12.56 -2.88 1.07
C VAL A 131 -13.66 -2.01 1.67
N PHE A 132 -14.38 -2.53 2.68
CA PHE A 132 -15.39 -1.76 3.39
C PHE A 132 -14.82 -0.47 3.99
N HIS A 133 -13.69 -0.57 4.70
CA HIS A 133 -13.07 0.59 5.34
C HIS A 133 -12.51 1.59 4.33
N VAL A 134 -11.79 1.13 3.29
CA VAL A 134 -11.27 1.99 2.22
C VAL A 134 -12.40 2.75 1.52
N GLN A 135 -13.52 2.09 1.22
CA GLN A 135 -14.68 2.75 0.62
C GLN A 135 -15.29 3.83 1.53
N ASN A 136 -15.27 3.62 2.85
CA ASN A 136 -15.74 4.62 3.80
C ASN A 136 -14.78 5.82 3.88
N GLU A 137 -13.47 5.60 3.91
CA GLU A 137 -12.48 6.68 3.91
C GLU A 137 -12.57 7.54 2.64
N LEU A 138 -12.82 6.91 1.47
CA LEU A 138 -12.97 7.64 0.21
C LEU A 138 -14.23 8.51 0.14
N LYS A 139 -15.31 8.17 0.87
CA LYS A 139 -16.52 9.01 0.95
C LYS A 139 -16.34 10.24 1.84
N ASN A 140 -15.36 10.20 2.73
CA ASN A 140 -15.11 11.24 3.72
C ASN A 140 -14.01 12.24 3.26
N LYS A 141 -13.42 12.03 2.07
CA LYS A 141 -12.45 12.92 1.43
C LYS A 141 -13.08 13.62 0.23
#